data_AF-A0A973VXL4-F1
#
_entry.id   AF-A0A973VXL4-F1
#
_cell.length_a   1.000
_cell.length_b   1.000
_cell.length_c   1.000
_cell.angle_alpha   90.00
_cell.angle_beta   90.00
_cell.angle_gamma   90.00
#
_symmetry.space_group_name_H-M   'P 1'
#
loop_
_entity.id
_entity.type
_entity.pdbx_description
1 polymer ?
#
loop_
_entity_poly.entity_id
_entity_poly.type
_entity_poly.pdbx_seq_one_letter_code
_entity_poly.pdbx_strand_id
1 'polypeptide(L)'
;MSWTPLGPPQPPPVPPPMPVGFSGKRQEFFRLVARGAGLELATVGFYRFWLTTDIRRHLWSNTQIDGDAPEYTGRAKELLIGFLIALAILVPIYLGYFLIGIEAEHLRAFASLPLVAFFYLFGQFAIYRARRYRLTRTVWRGVRFWMSGSGWIYALKASLWGLLVVITLGLALPWREAALERYKMRHSYYGDLRGSFEGRGWDFFKQGWWLWLLTPFALYMTIFAPFIYAAFKAIEWRWWLSGIRFGKVRLESTMRRSALIGLYWKVIGWAMLLGTLFFAYLVLCALLVASMDGSSIETFFKTEAFAKSIPLITLAGVGYLAFVLAMNVVMRVYLMRDLWVRVLSSTIVHNIEAAANVTARGELANALGEGFADGLDVAGF
;
A
#
# COMPACT_ATOMS: atom_id res chain seq x y z
N MET A 1 -7.56 -70.65 -4.12
CA MET A 1 -7.21 -69.38 -3.44
C MET A 1 -6.84 -68.37 -4.51
N SER A 2 -7.75 -67.45 -4.84
CA SER A 2 -7.52 -66.41 -5.85
C SER A 2 -6.79 -65.24 -5.21
N TRP A 3 -5.52 -65.05 -5.55
CA TRP A 3 -4.76 -63.84 -5.23
C TRP A 3 -5.29 -62.68 -6.08
N THR A 4 -6.01 -61.74 -5.48
CA THR A 4 -6.29 -60.44 -6.10
C THR A 4 -5.05 -59.56 -5.97
N PRO A 5 -4.48 -59.05 -7.08
CA PRO A 5 -3.37 -58.11 -7.01
C PRO A 5 -3.80 -56.86 -6.25
N LEU A 6 -3.04 -56.46 -5.24
CA LEU A 6 -3.18 -55.13 -4.63
C LEU A 6 -2.97 -54.11 -5.75
N GLY A 7 -4.02 -53.36 -6.08
CA GLY A 7 -3.92 -52.25 -7.03
C GLY A 7 -2.82 -51.27 -6.61
N PRO A 8 -2.29 -50.46 -7.54
CA PRO A 8 -1.27 -49.48 -7.21
C PRO A 8 -1.74 -48.63 -6.01
N PRO A 9 -0.85 -48.32 -5.06
CA PRO A 9 -1.22 -47.56 -3.86
C PRO A 9 -1.91 -46.28 -4.30
N GLN A 10 -3.11 -46.05 -3.79
CA GLN A 10 -3.83 -44.82 -4.08
C GLN A 10 -2.94 -43.64 -3.66
N PRO A 11 -2.79 -42.61 -4.51
CA PRO A 11 -2.04 -41.43 -4.12
C PRO A 11 -2.64 -40.89 -2.81
N PRO A 12 -1.79 -40.41 -1.88
CA PRO A 12 -2.27 -39.89 -0.62
C PRO A 12 -3.33 -38.81 -0.88
N PRO A 13 -4.45 -38.79 -0.12
CA PRO A 13 -5.51 -37.83 -0.33
C PRO A 13 -4.93 -36.43 -0.24
N VAL A 14 -5.16 -35.62 -1.28
CA VAL A 14 -4.74 -34.21 -1.27
C VAL A 14 -5.52 -33.53 -0.13
N PRO A 15 -4.84 -32.94 0.86
CA PRO A 15 -5.53 -32.28 1.96
C PRO A 15 -6.44 -31.17 1.44
N PRO A 16 -7.60 -30.95 2.08
CA PRO A 16 -8.58 -30.01 1.58
C PRO A 16 -8.00 -28.58 1.55
N PRO A 17 -8.35 -27.78 0.53
CA PRO A 17 -7.96 -26.37 0.47
C PRO A 17 -8.40 -25.63 1.73
N MET A 18 -7.49 -24.86 2.34
CA MET A 18 -7.79 -24.13 3.57
C MET A 18 -8.05 -22.64 3.32
N PRO A 19 -9.24 -22.13 3.68
CA PRO A 19 -9.54 -20.71 3.57
C PRO A 19 -8.77 -19.91 4.62
N VAL A 20 -8.39 -18.67 4.27
CA VAL A 20 -7.77 -17.73 5.22
C VAL A 20 -8.85 -16.89 5.89
N GLY A 21 -8.87 -16.89 7.22
CA GLY A 21 -9.85 -16.19 8.04
C GLY A 21 -9.38 -14.84 8.55
N PHE A 22 -10.32 -13.98 8.95
CA PHE A 22 -10.03 -12.76 9.71
C PHE A 22 -11.01 -12.60 10.88
N SER A 23 -10.51 -12.58 12.11
CA SER A 23 -11.32 -12.49 13.34
C SER A 23 -11.48 -11.08 13.91
N GLY A 24 -10.72 -10.10 13.39
CA GLY A 24 -10.64 -8.76 13.98
C GLY A 24 -11.93 -7.96 13.79
N LYS A 25 -12.51 -7.42 14.88
CA LYS A 25 -13.75 -6.65 14.78
C LYS A 25 -13.53 -5.28 14.15
N ARG A 26 -14.49 -4.82 13.34
CA ARG A 26 -14.41 -3.52 12.64
C ARG A 26 -14.36 -2.34 13.61
N GLN A 27 -15.13 -2.41 14.69
CA GLN A 27 -15.19 -1.33 15.69
C GLN A 27 -13.87 -1.18 16.46
N GLU A 28 -13.18 -2.29 16.76
CA GLU A 28 -11.87 -2.27 17.43
C GLU A 28 -10.83 -1.60 16.54
N PHE A 29 -10.80 -1.97 15.25
CA PHE A 29 -9.92 -1.32 14.28
C PHE A 29 -10.25 0.17 14.12
N PHE A 30 -11.54 0.54 14.02
CA PHE A 30 -11.95 1.94 13.94
C PHE A 30 -11.45 2.76 15.14
N ARG A 31 -11.62 2.23 16.36
CA ARG A 31 -11.15 2.89 17.59
C ARG A 31 -9.62 3.05 17.59
N LEU A 32 -8.89 2.05 17.12
CA LEU A 32 -7.44 2.08 16.96
C LEU A 32 -7.02 3.21 16.03
N VAL A 33 -7.60 3.29 14.82
CA VAL A 33 -7.20 4.32 13.83
C VAL A 33 -7.70 5.71 14.18
N ALA A 34 -8.87 5.85 14.81
CA ALA A 34 -9.40 7.15 15.24
C ALA A 34 -8.56 7.75 16.39
N ARG A 35 -8.21 6.94 17.40
CA ARG A 35 -7.28 7.34 18.46
C ARG A 35 -5.91 7.68 17.86
N GLY A 36 -5.43 6.84 16.95
CA GLY A 36 -4.17 7.04 16.27
C GLY A 36 -4.12 8.36 15.48
N ALA A 37 -5.17 8.69 14.74
CA ALA A 37 -5.24 9.91 13.96
C ALA A 37 -5.25 11.17 14.86
N GLY A 38 -5.94 11.12 16.00
CA GLY A 38 -5.88 12.19 17.01
C GLY A 38 -4.47 12.38 17.59
N LEU A 39 -3.76 11.29 17.87
CA LEU A 39 -2.37 11.34 18.34
C LEU A 39 -1.39 11.79 17.25
N GLU A 40 -1.62 11.41 15.99
CA GLU A 40 -0.87 11.95 14.84
C GLU A 40 -1.01 13.46 14.78
N LEU A 41 -2.21 14.00 14.92
CA LEU A 41 -2.42 15.45 14.97
C LEU A 41 -1.70 16.10 16.15
N ALA A 42 -1.87 15.57 17.36
CA ALA A 42 -1.26 16.11 18.57
C ALA A 42 0.29 16.09 18.55
N THR A 43 0.89 15.19 17.76
CA THR A 43 2.34 15.03 17.64
C THR A 43 2.89 15.58 16.33
N VAL A 44 2.11 16.37 15.57
CA VAL A 44 2.50 16.94 14.28
C VAL A 44 3.02 15.85 13.32
N GLY A 45 2.32 14.73 13.28
CA GLY A 45 2.59 13.58 12.42
C GLY A 45 3.56 12.55 12.99
N PHE A 46 4.26 12.78 14.10
CA PHE A 46 5.24 11.81 14.62
C PHE A 46 4.62 10.50 15.12
N TYR A 47 3.36 10.49 15.57
CA TYR A 47 2.71 9.26 16.05
C TYR A 47 2.47 8.23 14.94
N ARG A 48 2.62 8.59 13.66
CA ARG A 48 2.37 7.70 12.52
C ARG A 48 3.16 6.40 12.53
N PHE A 49 4.36 6.41 13.11
CA PHE A 49 5.20 5.21 13.24
C PHE A 49 4.60 4.18 14.22
N TRP A 50 4.05 4.66 15.34
CA TRP A 50 3.35 3.82 16.32
C TRP A 50 2.07 3.30 15.74
N LEU A 51 1.28 4.18 15.13
CA LEU A 51 0.02 3.79 14.53
C LEU A 51 0.20 2.76 13.40
N THR A 52 1.19 2.94 12.53
CA THR A 52 1.50 1.97 11.47
C THR A 52 1.88 0.60 12.05
N THR A 53 2.65 0.60 13.15
CA THR A 53 3.03 -0.64 13.86
C THR A 53 1.82 -1.32 14.50
N ASP A 54 0.95 -0.56 15.16
CA ASP A 54 -0.24 -1.06 15.85
C ASP A 54 -1.28 -1.59 14.86
N ILE A 55 -1.48 -0.91 13.72
CA ILE A 55 -2.30 -1.38 12.61
C ILE A 55 -1.79 -2.73 12.10
N ARG A 56 -0.48 -2.87 11.84
CA ARG A 56 0.09 -4.14 11.36
C ARG A 56 -0.08 -5.26 12.35
N ARG A 57 0.21 -5.01 13.63
CA ARG A 57 -0.03 -6.00 14.70
C ARG A 57 -1.48 -6.44 14.73
N HIS A 58 -2.42 -5.49 14.66
CA HIS A 58 -3.85 -5.81 14.64
C HIS A 58 -4.23 -6.64 13.41
N LEU A 59 -3.74 -6.30 12.22
CA LEU A 59 -4.05 -7.07 11.00
C LEU A 59 -3.43 -8.47 11.03
N TRP A 60 -2.19 -8.61 11.49
CA TRP A 60 -1.48 -9.90 11.57
C TRP A 60 -2.12 -10.82 12.62
N SER A 61 -2.28 -10.35 13.86
CA SER A 61 -2.77 -11.20 14.95
C SER A 61 -4.23 -11.64 14.79
N ASN A 62 -4.99 -10.96 13.92
CA ASN A 62 -6.37 -11.32 13.59
C ASN A 62 -6.51 -12.07 12.26
N THR A 63 -5.41 -12.33 11.54
CA THR A 63 -5.41 -13.18 10.35
C THR A 63 -5.24 -14.63 10.79
N GLN A 64 -6.08 -15.55 10.34
CA GLN A 64 -6.00 -16.96 10.72
C GLN A 64 -5.66 -17.82 9.50
N ILE A 65 -4.55 -18.55 9.59
CA ILE A 65 -4.09 -19.51 8.57
C ILE A 65 -3.92 -20.84 9.28
N ASP A 66 -4.73 -21.85 8.92
CA ASP A 66 -4.67 -23.18 9.54
C ASP A 66 -4.74 -23.12 11.08
N GLY A 67 -5.65 -22.29 11.61
CA GLY A 67 -5.87 -22.08 13.05
C GLY A 67 -4.89 -21.13 13.74
N ASP A 68 -3.73 -20.84 13.13
CA ASP A 68 -2.69 -20.01 13.75
C ASP A 68 -2.61 -18.61 13.13
N ALA A 69 -2.37 -17.62 13.98
CA ALA A 69 -2.19 -16.24 13.55
C ALA A 69 -0.71 -15.87 13.39
N PRO A 70 -0.32 -15.15 12.32
CA PRO A 70 1.01 -14.59 12.24
C PRO A 70 1.19 -13.43 13.24
N GLU A 71 2.42 -13.24 13.70
CA GLU A 71 2.81 -12.16 14.60
C GLU A 71 3.69 -11.14 13.87
N TYR A 72 3.46 -9.86 14.17
CA TYR A 72 4.31 -8.75 13.72
C TYR A 72 5.19 -8.22 14.86
N THR A 73 6.48 -8.53 14.79
CA THR A 73 7.51 -8.20 15.81
C THR A 73 8.20 -6.85 15.58
N GLY A 74 7.77 -6.07 14.59
CA GLY A 74 8.34 -4.76 14.28
C GLY A 74 8.06 -3.74 15.39
N ARG A 75 8.96 -2.76 15.54
CA ARG A 75 8.87 -1.70 16.56
C ARG A 75 8.82 -0.33 15.92
N ALA A 76 7.92 0.52 16.39
CA ALA A 76 7.76 1.91 15.91
C ALA A 76 9.08 2.72 15.94
N LYS A 77 9.89 2.54 16.99
CA LYS A 77 11.20 3.19 17.13
C LYS A 77 12.16 2.84 15.98
N GLU A 78 12.09 1.61 15.45
CA GLU A 78 12.93 1.19 14.33
C GLU A 78 12.55 1.94 13.05
N LEU A 79 11.25 2.15 12.81
CA LEU A 79 10.74 2.91 11.67
C LEU A 79 11.14 4.38 11.78
N LEU A 80 10.99 4.98 12.96
CA LEU A 80 11.38 6.37 13.23
C LEU A 80 12.88 6.60 12.94
N ILE A 81 13.76 5.72 13.44
CA ILE A 81 15.20 5.83 13.18
C ILE A 81 15.49 5.70 11.69
N GLY A 82 14.86 4.74 11.01
CA GLY A 82 14.99 4.61 9.57
C GLY A 82 14.59 5.88 8.83
N PHE A 83 13.48 6.51 9.23
CA PHE A 83 12.97 7.73 8.62
C PHE A 83 13.90 8.92 8.87
N LEU A 84 14.44 9.07 10.07
CA LEU A 84 15.39 10.15 10.38
C LEU A 84 16.68 10.00 9.55
N ILE A 85 17.14 8.77 9.34
CA ILE A 85 18.29 8.52 8.46
C ILE A 85 17.92 8.78 6.99
N ALA A 86 16.71 8.44 6.56
CA ALA A 86 16.19 8.82 5.24
C ALA A 86 16.23 10.33 5.04
N LEU A 87 15.68 11.07 5.99
CA LEU A 87 15.63 12.53 5.97
C LEU A 87 17.06 13.13 5.92
N ALA A 88 17.97 12.62 6.74
CA ALA A 88 19.36 13.08 6.80
C ALA A 88 20.13 12.86 5.48
N ILE A 89 19.73 11.88 4.66
CA ILE A 89 20.34 11.63 3.35
C ILE A 89 19.59 12.42 2.25
N LEU A 90 18.26 12.36 2.24
CA LEU A 90 17.44 12.91 1.17
C LEU A 90 17.36 14.43 1.18
N VAL A 91 17.29 15.06 2.35
CA VAL A 91 17.14 16.52 2.45
C VAL A 91 18.38 17.24 1.89
N PRO A 92 19.63 16.87 2.25
CA PRO A 92 20.80 17.50 1.64
C PRO A 92 20.91 17.29 0.13
N ILE A 93 20.55 16.09 -0.37
CA ILE A 93 20.54 15.81 -1.81
C ILE A 93 19.51 16.69 -2.52
N TYR A 94 18.29 16.77 -1.97
CA TYR A 94 17.22 17.60 -2.50
C TYR A 94 17.62 19.08 -2.49
N LEU A 95 18.18 19.58 -1.38
CA LEU A 95 18.59 20.97 -1.26
C LEU A 95 19.76 21.30 -2.19
N GLY A 96 20.79 20.44 -2.25
CA GLY A 96 21.92 20.63 -3.17
C GLY A 96 21.45 20.66 -4.62
N TYR A 97 20.55 19.75 -4.99
CA TYR A 97 19.96 19.75 -6.31
C TYR A 97 19.08 20.98 -6.57
N PHE A 98 18.26 21.39 -5.60
CA PHE A 98 17.42 22.58 -5.70
C PHE A 98 18.27 23.83 -5.96
N LEU A 99 19.38 23.99 -5.25
CA LEU A 99 20.34 25.08 -5.45
C LEU A 99 21.00 25.03 -6.84
N ILE A 100 21.38 23.85 -7.31
CA ILE A 100 21.92 23.67 -8.68
C ILE A 100 20.83 23.96 -9.74
N GLY A 101 19.59 23.59 -9.46
CA GLY A 101 18.44 23.76 -10.35
C GLY A 101 18.09 25.22 -10.60
N ILE A 102 18.22 26.08 -9.59
CA ILE A 102 18.02 27.53 -9.73
C ILE A 102 18.96 28.12 -10.80
N GLU A 103 20.22 27.69 -10.82
CA GLU A 103 21.21 28.15 -11.81
C GLU A 103 21.02 27.47 -13.17
N ALA A 104 20.67 26.17 -13.18
CA ALA A 104 20.54 25.36 -14.40
C ALA A 104 19.28 25.66 -15.23
N GLU A 105 18.22 26.24 -14.65
CA GLU A 105 17.02 26.65 -15.38
C GLU A 105 17.30 27.73 -16.44
N HIS A 106 18.37 28.53 -16.26
CA HIS A 106 18.82 29.50 -17.28
C HIS A 106 19.25 28.84 -18.60
N LEU A 107 19.60 27.55 -18.61
CA LEU A 107 20.11 26.83 -19.77
C LEU A 107 19.08 25.93 -20.47
N ARG A 108 17.80 25.92 -20.04
CA ARG A 108 16.71 25.06 -20.58
C ARG A 108 17.06 23.56 -20.69
N ALA A 109 18.08 23.11 -19.97
CA ALA A 109 18.63 21.77 -20.12
C ALA A 109 17.97 20.81 -19.14
N PHE A 110 16.73 20.37 -19.37
CA PHE A 110 16.05 19.27 -18.67
C PHE A 110 16.49 19.03 -17.21
N ALA A 111 16.59 20.13 -16.43
CA ALA A 111 17.05 20.21 -15.05
C ALA A 111 16.68 18.93 -14.31
N SER A 112 15.35 18.75 -14.23
CA SER A 112 14.56 17.77 -13.50
C SER A 112 14.76 16.29 -13.84
N LEU A 113 15.23 15.91 -15.04
CA LEU A 113 15.22 14.51 -15.46
C LEU A 113 16.15 13.61 -14.61
N PRO A 114 17.42 13.98 -14.34
CA PRO A 114 18.28 13.23 -13.42
C PRO A 114 17.70 13.11 -12.01
N LEU A 115 17.07 14.16 -11.48
CA LEU A 115 16.46 14.11 -10.14
C LEU A 115 15.26 13.18 -10.09
N VAL A 116 14.38 13.26 -11.08
CA VAL A 116 13.22 12.35 -11.20
C VAL A 116 13.70 10.91 -11.34
N ALA A 117 14.71 10.65 -12.17
CA ALA A 117 15.30 9.33 -12.33
C ALA A 117 15.93 8.82 -11.02
N PHE A 118 16.65 9.68 -10.30
CA PHE A 118 17.23 9.37 -9.00
C PHE A 118 16.16 9.00 -7.97
N PHE A 119 15.14 9.85 -7.77
CA PHE A 119 14.08 9.58 -6.81
C PHE A 119 13.25 8.35 -7.17
N TYR A 120 12.98 8.13 -8.47
CA TYR A 120 12.31 6.91 -8.89
C TYR A 120 13.15 5.67 -8.56
N LEU A 121 14.44 5.67 -8.89
CA LEU A 121 15.34 4.56 -8.62
C LEU A 121 15.50 4.32 -7.10
N PHE A 122 15.72 5.39 -6.34
CA PHE A 122 15.84 5.32 -4.88
C PHE A 122 14.53 4.87 -4.22
N GLY A 123 13.37 5.32 -4.72
CA GLY A 123 12.05 4.85 -4.29
C GLY A 123 11.87 3.35 -4.50
N GLN A 124 12.28 2.81 -5.66
CA GLN A 124 12.24 1.36 -5.91
C GLN A 124 13.18 0.59 -4.98
N PHE A 125 14.37 1.14 -4.68
CA PHE A 125 15.28 0.58 -3.68
C PHE A 125 14.63 0.55 -2.29
N ALA A 126 14.00 1.66 -1.89
CA ALA A 126 13.32 1.80 -0.61
C ALA A 126 12.17 0.80 -0.47
N ILE A 127 11.32 0.65 -1.50
CA ILE A 127 10.22 -0.34 -1.54
C ILE A 127 10.75 -1.76 -1.27
N TYR A 128 11.85 -2.15 -1.93
CA TYR A 128 12.45 -3.48 -1.75
C TYR A 128 12.94 -3.69 -0.31
N ARG A 129 13.65 -2.69 0.22
CA ARG A 129 14.21 -2.73 1.58
C ARG A 129 13.12 -2.70 2.65
N ALA A 130 12.04 -1.95 2.44
CA ALA A 130 10.85 -1.90 3.28
C ALA A 130 10.17 -3.28 3.35
N ARG A 131 9.92 -3.91 2.19
CA ARG A 131 9.38 -5.28 2.15
C ARG A 131 10.28 -6.27 2.86
N ARG A 132 11.61 -6.19 2.68
CA ARG A 132 12.58 -7.03 3.39
C ARG A 132 12.46 -6.85 4.91
N TYR A 133 12.36 -5.63 5.40
CA TYR A 133 12.12 -5.35 6.82
C TYR A 133 10.82 -6.00 7.31
N ARG A 134 9.68 -5.77 6.63
CA ARG A 134 8.38 -6.33 7.02
C ARG A 134 8.37 -7.85 7.08
N LEU A 135 9.01 -8.52 6.11
CA LEU A 135 9.15 -9.98 6.13
C LEU A 135 9.93 -10.44 7.37
N THR A 136 11.10 -9.84 7.66
CA THR A 136 11.90 -10.19 8.86
C THR A 136 11.21 -9.88 10.20
N ARG A 137 10.10 -9.14 10.17
CA ARG A 137 9.25 -8.87 11.34
C ARG A 137 7.97 -9.69 11.36
N THR A 138 7.73 -10.53 10.35
CA THR A 138 6.60 -11.45 10.30
C THR A 138 7.04 -12.85 10.75
N VAL A 139 6.35 -13.40 11.74
CA VAL A 139 6.57 -14.75 12.28
C VAL A 139 5.26 -15.51 12.22
N TRP A 140 5.28 -16.78 11.82
CA TRP A 140 4.10 -17.67 11.88
C TRP A 140 4.57 -19.02 12.40
N ARG A 141 3.84 -19.62 13.35
CA ARG A 141 4.24 -20.87 14.03
C ARG A 141 5.69 -20.86 14.57
N GLY A 142 6.13 -19.72 15.10
CA GLY A 142 7.51 -19.53 15.60
C GLY A 142 8.59 -19.41 14.52
N VAL A 143 8.27 -19.57 13.23
CA VAL A 143 9.21 -19.47 12.12
C VAL A 143 9.07 -18.12 11.42
N ARG A 144 10.21 -17.47 11.17
CA ARG A 144 10.28 -16.12 10.61
C ARG A 144 10.34 -16.14 9.08
N PHE A 145 9.66 -15.17 8.46
CA PHE A 145 9.89 -14.84 7.05
C PHE A 145 11.13 -13.97 6.90
N TRP A 146 11.89 -14.12 5.83
CA TRP A 146 13.03 -13.24 5.57
C TRP A 146 13.24 -13.07 4.07
N MET A 147 14.09 -12.12 3.71
CA MET A 147 14.34 -11.80 2.32
C MET A 147 15.82 -11.50 2.08
N SER A 148 16.38 -12.06 1.01
CA SER A 148 17.76 -11.81 0.56
C SER A 148 17.77 -10.94 -0.71
N GLY A 149 18.85 -10.96 -1.49
CA GLY A 149 18.96 -10.21 -2.74
C GLY A 149 19.30 -8.73 -2.53
N SER A 150 19.70 -8.09 -3.63
CA SER A 150 20.13 -6.69 -3.64
C SER A 150 18.98 -5.76 -4.01
N GLY A 151 18.72 -4.78 -3.14
CA GLY A 151 17.74 -3.73 -3.42
C GLY A 151 18.12 -2.87 -4.62
N TRP A 152 19.41 -2.70 -4.91
CA TRP A 152 19.89 -1.95 -6.07
C TRP A 152 19.64 -2.68 -7.38
N ILE A 153 19.84 -4.00 -7.41
CA ILE A 153 19.51 -4.83 -8.57
C ILE A 153 18.00 -4.79 -8.84
N TYR A 154 17.18 -4.86 -7.78
CA TYR A 154 15.73 -4.68 -7.90
C TYR A 154 15.38 -3.30 -8.46
N ALA A 155 15.96 -2.24 -7.90
CA ALA A 155 15.70 -0.87 -8.30
C ALA A 155 16.04 -0.63 -9.78
N LEU A 156 17.21 -1.07 -10.22
CA LEU A 156 17.61 -0.99 -11.63
C LEU A 156 16.64 -1.75 -12.54
N LYS A 157 16.24 -2.98 -12.16
CA LYS A 157 15.22 -3.73 -12.92
C LYS A 157 13.89 -2.98 -12.98
N ALA A 158 13.45 -2.39 -11.87
CA ALA A 158 12.21 -1.62 -11.81
C ALA A 158 12.27 -0.31 -12.61
N SER A 159 13.44 0.31 -12.73
CA SER A 159 13.69 1.47 -13.59
C SER A 159 13.68 1.11 -15.07
N LEU A 160 14.37 0.04 -15.47
CA LEU A 160 14.37 -0.42 -16.87
C LEU A 160 12.98 -0.85 -17.33
N TRP A 161 12.26 -1.60 -16.50
CA TRP A 161 10.85 -1.92 -16.78
C TRP A 161 9.95 -0.68 -16.73
N GLY A 162 10.21 0.26 -15.83
CA GLY A 162 9.48 1.53 -15.76
C GLY A 162 9.60 2.34 -17.05
N LEU A 163 10.82 2.43 -17.60
CA LEU A 163 11.06 3.07 -18.89
C LEU A 163 10.28 2.39 -20.02
N LEU A 164 10.28 1.06 -20.07
CA LEU A 164 9.48 0.31 -21.05
C LEU A 164 7.98 0.56 -20.88
N VAL A 165 7.47 0.65 -19.66
CA VAL A 165 6.06 0.99 -19.40
C VAL A 165 5.73 2.39 -19.93
N VAL A 166 6.61 3.37 -19.74
CA VAL A 166 6.42 4.73 -20.29
C VAL A 166 6.42 4.71 -21.82
N ILE A 167 7.43 4.09 -22.44
CA ILE A 167 7.56 4.01 -23.91
C ILE A 167 6.34 3.29 -24.54
N THR A 168 5.77 2.30 -23.86
CA THR A 168 4.62 1.53 -24.35
C THR A 168 3.27 2.07 -23.87
N LEU A 169 3.23 3.29 -23.31
CA LEU A 169 2.02 3.93 -22.78
C LEU A 169 1.23 3.03 -21.82
N GLY A 170 1.93 2.31 -20.95
CA GLY A 170 1.35 1.43 -19.96
C GLY A 170 1.18 -0.03 -20.38
N LEU A 171 1.35 -0.38 -21.66
CA LEU A 171 1.11 -1.76 -22.12
C LEU A 171 2.06 -2.77 -21.49
N ALA A 172 3.32 -2.42 -21.24
CA ALA A 172 4.29 -3.33 -20.62
C ALA A 172 4.07 -3.58 -19.12
N LEU A 173 3.06 -2.95 -18.48
CA LEU A 173 2.83 -3.02 -17.03
C LEU A 173 2.65 -4.47 -16.51
N PRO A 174 1.87 -5.36 -17.14
CA PRO A 174 1.71 -6.73 -16.66
C PRO A 174 3.01 -7.54 -16.63
N TRP A 175 3.90 -7.29 -17.59
CA TRP A 175 5.21 -7.95 -17.65
C TRP A 175 6.19 -7.38 -16.63
N ARG A 176 6.15 -6.05 -16.41
CA ARG A 176 6.88 -5.38 -15.32
C ARG A 176 6.51 -5.99 -13.98
N GLU A 177 5.22 -6.02 -13.64
CA GLU A 177 4.77 -6.56 -12.35
C GLU A 177 5.21 -8.03 -12.19
N ALA A 178 5.02 -8.85 -13.22
CA ALA A 178 5.43 -10.25 -13.18
C ALA A 178 6.95 -10.42 -12.96
N ALA A 179 7.78 -9.59 -13.60
CA ALA A 179 9.23 -9.66 -13.48
C ALA A 179 9.72 -9.19 -12.10
N LEU A 180 9.15 -8.11 -11.57
CA LEU A 180 9.50 -7.57 -10.27
C LEU A 180 9.03 -8.48 -9.13
N GLU A 181 7.84 -9.07 -9.22
CA GLU A 181 7.35 -10.05 -8.26
C GLU A 181 8.17 -11.34 -8.28
N ARG A 182 8.58 -11.84 -9.45
CA ARG A 182 9.53 -12.96 -9.55
C ARG A 182 10.83 -12.67 -8.81
N TYR A 183 11.39 -11.47 -8.97
CA TYR A 183 12.60 -11.09 -8.24
C TYR A 183 12.37 -11.06 -6.74
N LYS A 184 11.27 -10.43 -6.28
CA LYS A 184 10.93 -10.35 -4.86
C LYS A 184 10.73 -11.74 -4.25
N MET A 185 9.89 -12.58 -4.86
CA MET A 185 9.56 -13.90 -4.34
C MET A 185 10.74 -14.86 -4.36
N ARG A 186 11.58 -14.86 -5.42
CA ARG A 186 12.78 -15.71 -5.50
C ARG A 186 13.80 -15.47 -4.38
N HIS A 187 13.74 -14.28 -3.77
CA HIS A 187 14.56 -13.89 -2.63
C HIS A 187 13.78 -13.87 -1.32
N SER A 188 12.50 -14.26 -1.29
CA SER A 188 11.70 -14.37 -0.07
C SER A 188 11.73 -15.79 0.45
N TYR A 189 11.71 -15.96 1.76
CA TYR A 189 11.79 -17.25 2.42
C TYR A 189 10.86 -17.28 3.64
N TYR A 190 10.33 -18.45 3.95
CA TYR A 190 9.71 -18.80 5.23
C TYR A 190 10.59 -19.87 5.87
N GLY A 191 11.36 -19.52 6.90
CA GLY A 191 12.44 -20.38 7.39
C GLY A 191 13.39 -20.78 6.25
N ASP A 192 13.49 -22.06 5.92
CA ASP A 192 14.25 -22.57 4.79
C ASP A 192 13.43 -22.80 3.50
N LEU A 193 12.12 -22.61 3.52
CA LEU A 193 11.28 -22.67 2.32
C LEU A 193 11.47 -21.44 1.45
N ARG A 194 11.99 -21.66 0.24
CA ARG A 194 12.15 -20.61 -0.76
C ARG A 194 10.83 -20.25 -1.42
N GLY A 195 10.59 -18.95 -1.56
CA GLY A 195 9.51 -18.39 -2.33
C GLY A 195 9.76 -18.44 -3.84
N SER A 196 8.69 -18.60 -4.61
CA SER A 196 8.69 -18.42 -6.06
C SER A 196 7.40 -17.74 -6.53
N PHE A 197 7.42 -17.22 -7.75
CA PHE A 197 6.26 -16.57 -8.35
C PHE A 197 5.99 -17.14 -9.74
N GLU A 198 4.83 -17.78 -9.88
CA GLU A 198 4.39 -18.45 -11.12
C GLU A 198 3.48 -17.57 -11.99
N GLY A 199 3.05 -16.41 -11.49
CA GLY A 199 2.19 -15.48 -12.23
C GLY A 199 2.86 -14.98 -13.52
N ARG A 200 2.24 -15.25 -14.67
CA ARG A 200 2.70 -14.78 -15.98
C ARG A 200 2.10 -13.42 -16.29
N GLY A 201 2.90 -12.53 -16.90
CA GLY A 201 2.41 -11.21 -17.34
C GLY A 201 1.32 -11.33 -18.41
N TRP A 202 1.41 -12.36 -19.25
CA TRP A 202 0.39 -12.62 -20.28
C TRP A 202 -0.98 -12.97 -19.70
N ASP A 203 -1.02 -13.74 -18.61
CA ASP A 203 -2.29 -14.10 -17.96
C ASP A 203 -2.91 -12.88 -17.28
N PHE A 204 -2.09 -11.97 -16.74
CA PHE A 204 -2.55 -10.70 -16.19
C PHE A 204 -3.09 -9.78 -17.29
N PHE A 205 -2.34 -9.63 -18.40
CA PHE A 205 -2.78 -8.84 -19.55
C PHE A 205 -4.11 -9.33 -20.12
N LYS A 206 -4.26 -10.65 -20.35
CA LYS A 206 -5.52 -11.25 -20.84
C LYS A 206 -6.73 -10.97 -19.96
N GLN A 207 -6.54 -10.89 -18.64
CA GLN A 207 -7.63 -10.61 -17.70
C GLN A 207 -8.03 -9.14 -17.68
N GLY A 208 -7.10 -8.24 -18.02
CA GLY A 208 -7.24 -6.79 -17.86
C GLY A 208 -7.16 -5.95 -19.13
N TRP A 209 -6.87 -6.49 -20.31
CA TRP A 209 -6.57 -5.71 -21.53
C TRP A 209 -7.62 -4.63 -21.86
N TRP A 210 -8.91 -4.94 -21.60
CA TRP A 210 -10.04 -4.02 -21.79
C TRP A 210 -9.92 -2.74 -20.94
N LEU A 211 -9.20 -2.79 -19.81
CA LEU A 211 -8.96 -1.62 -18.96
C LEU A 211 -8.16 -0.56 -19.71
N TRP A 212 -7.15 -0.94 -20.52
CA TRP A 212 -6.37 0.00 -21.31
C TRP A 212 -7.24 0.74 -22.34
N LEU A 213 -8.22 0.06 -22.94
CA LEU A 213 -9.18 0.69 -23.85
C LEU A 213 -10.15 1.63 -23.12
N LEU A 214 -10.53 1.29 -21.89
CA LEU A 214 -11.44 2.12 -21.11
C LEU A 214 -10.75 3.27 -20.37
N THR A 215 -9.42 3.22 -20.19
CA THR A 215 -8.67 4.27 -19.46
C THR A 215 -8.90 5.68 -20.02
N PRO A 216 -8.80 5.94 -21.35
CA PRO A 216 -9.09 7.27 -21.88
C PRO A 216 -10.52 7.75 -21.58
N PHE A 217 -11.48 6.83 -21.69
CA PHE A 217 -12.88 7.12 -21.35
C PHE A 217 -13.05 7.41 -19.85
N ALA A 218 -12.36 6.67 -18.98
CA ALA A 218 -12.38 6.88 -17.53
C ALA A 218 -11.77 8.22 -17.11
N LEU A 219 -10.72 8.66 -17.82
CA LEU A 219 -10.08 9.95 -17.60
C LEU A 219 -10.99 11.10 -18.04
N TYR A 220 -11.73 10.92 -19.14
CA TYR A 220 -12.71 11.90 -19.61
C TYR A 220 -13.96 11.94 -18.72
N MET A 221 -14.46 10.77 -18.33
CA MET A 221 -15.65 10.59 -17.50
C MET A 221 -15.23 10.09 -16.12
N THR A 222 -14.81 11.02 -15.27
CA THR A 222 -14.22 10.75 -13.94
C THR A 222 -15.08 9.86 -13.04
N ILE A 223 -16.40 9.83 -13.25
CA ILE A 223 -17.33 8.94 -12.53
C ILE A 223 -17.08 7.44 -12.77
N PHE A 224 -16.47 7.07 -13.91
CA PHE A 224 -16.15 5.67 -14.23
C PHE A 224 -14.77 5.21 -13.72
N ALA A 225 -13.87 6.15 -13.41
CA ALA A 225 -12.53 5.84 -12.91
C ALA A 225 -12.52 4.90 -11.69
N PRO A 226 -13.39 5.06 -10.67
CA PRO A 226 -13.44 4.17 -9.52
C PRO A 226 -13.81 2.73 -9.87
N PHE A 227 -14.73 2.52 -10.82
CA PHE A 227 -15.13 1.18 -11.26
C PHE A 227 -13.97 0.46 -11.95
N ILE A 228 -13.30 1.16 -12.86
CA ILE A 228 -12.18 0.64 -13.65
C ILE A 228 -10.99 0.36 -12.74
N TYR A 229 -10.65 1.29 -11.85
CA TYR A 229 -9.57 1.11 -10.88
C TYR A 229 -9.85 -0.04 -9.90
N ALA A 230 -11.07 -0.12 -9.36
CA ALA A 230 -11.45 -1.21 -8.46
C ALA A 230 -11.39 -2.58 -9.16
N ALA A 231 -11.84 -2.67 -10.41
CA ALA A 231 -11.75 -3.89 -11.21
C ALA A 231 -10.30 -4.27 -11.52
N PHE A 232 -9.47 -3.30 -11.90
CA PHE A 232 -8.03 -3.48 -12.08
C PHE A 232 -7.38 -4.05 -10.82
N LYS A 233 -7.58 -3.41 -9.67
CA LYS A 233 -7.03 -3.86 -8.39
C LYS A 233 -7.51 -5.26 -8.02
N ALA A 234 -8.78 -5.61 -8.26
CA ALA A 234 -9.29 -6.95 -7.98
C ALA A 234 -8.62 -8.02 -8.86
N ILE A 235 -8.41 -7.73 -10.15
CA ILE A 235 -7.70 -8.62 -11.08
C ILE A 235 -6.23 -8.77 -10.65
N GLU A 236 -5.58 -7.65 -10.33
CA GLU A 236 -4.19 -7.62 -9.87
C GLU A 236 -4.01 -8.44 -8.59
N TRP A 237 -4.85 -8.23 -7.57
CA TRP A 237 -4.82 -9.02 -6.32
C TRP A 237 -5.02 -10.50 -6.58
N ARG A 238 -6.01 -10.87 -7.41
CA ARG A 238 -6.27 -12.27 -7.76
C ARG A 238 -5.06 -12.91 -8.43
N TRP A 239 -4.50 -12.25 -9.45
CA TRP A 239 -3.36 -12.73 -10.21
C TRP A 239 -2.10 -12.84 -9.33
N TRP A 240 -1.83 -11.81 -8.52
CA TRP A 240 -0.68 -11.76 -7.63
C TRP A 240 -0.75 -12.88 -6.59
N LEU A 241 -1.85 -13.00 -5.86
CA LEU A 241 -2.02 -14.07 -4.86
C LEU A 241 -1.90 -15.46 -5.49
N SER A 242 -2.57 -15.68 -6.63
CA SER A 242 -2.56 -16.99 -7.30
C SER A 242 -1.18 -17.36 -7.86
N GLY A 243 -0.26 -16.40 -7.99
CA GLY A 243 1.12 -16.61 -8.41
C GLY A 243 2.09 -16.96 -7.28
N ILE A 244 1.73 -16.75 -6.00
CA ILE A 244 2.64 -16.93 -4.87
C ILE A 244 2.82 -18.40 -4.50
N ARG A 245 4.08 -18.81 -4.32
CA ARG A 245 4.47 -20.13 -3.83
C ARG A 245 5.55 -20.01 -2.75
N PHE A 246 5.56 -20.94 -1.80
CA PHE A 246 6.66 -21.19 -0.87
C PHE A 246 6.91 -22.69 -0.80
N GLY A 247 7.98 -23.18 -1.42
CA GLY A 247 8.16 -24.62 -1.62
C GLY A 247 6.96 -25.24 -2.34
N LYS A 248 6.28 -26.20 -1.71
CA LYS A 248 5.06 -26.84 -2.22
C LYS A 248 3.76 -26.10 -1.84
N VAL A 249 3.83 -25.15 -0.90
CA VAL A 249 2.68 -24.33 -0.50
C VAL A 249 2.33 -23.39 -1.64
N ARG A 250 1.06 -23.39 -2.05
CA ARG A 250 0.56 -22.47 -3.07
C ARG A 250 -0.66 -21.72 -2.59
N LEU A 251 -0.72 -20.43 -2.94
CA LEU A 251 -1.88 -19.58 -2.73
C LEU A 251 -2.72 -19.53 -4.00
N GLU A 252 -4.03 -19.47 -3.82
CA GLU A 252 -5.03 -19.25 -4.86
C GLU A 252 -6.02 -18.19 -4.37
N SER A 253 -6.51 -17.33 -5.27
CA SER A 253 -7.55 -16.35 -4.96
C SER A 253 -8.78 -16.53 -5.84
N THR A 254 -9.94 -16.56 -5.20
CA THR A 254 -11.26 -16.62 -5.84
C THR A 254 -11.88 -15.23 -6.05
N MET A 255 -11.09 -14.16 -5.86
CA MET A 255 -11.59 -12.78 -5.89
C MET A 255 -12.27 -12.43 -7.22
N ARG A 256 -13.52 -11.98 -7.12
CA ARG A 256 -14.30 -11.50 -8.29
C ARG A 256 -13.81 -10.12 -8.73
N ARG A 257 -13.90 -9.81 -10.03
CA ARG A 257 -13.51 -8.50 -10.58
C ARG A 257 -14.29 -7.33 -9.95
N SER A 258 -15.54 -7.55 -9.56
CA SER A 258 -16.37 -6.55 -8.90
C SER A 258 -16.16 -6.46 -7.38
N ALA A 259 -15.32 -7.33 -6.81
CA ALA A 259 -15.21 -7.50 -5.36
C ALA A 259 -14.71 -6.25 -4.63
N LEU A 260 -14.08 -5.29 -5.30
CA LEU A 260 -13.59 -4.07 -4.65
C LEU A 260 -14.43 -2.83 -4.95
N ILE A 261 -15.35 -2.88 -5.93
CA ILE A 261 -16.13 -1.72 -6.39
C ILE A 261 -16.85 -1.03 -5.22
N GLY A 262 -17.53 -1.82 -4.39
CA GLY A 262 -18.26 -1.29 -3.24
C GLY A 262 -17.37 -0.66 -2.15
N LEU A 263 -16.08 -1.00 -2.05
CA LEU A 263 -15.17 -0.33 -1.11
C LEU A 263 -14.77 1.05 -1.61
N TYR A 264 -14.40 1.16 -2.89
CA TYR A 264 -14.04 2.44 -3.49
C TYR A 264 -15.23 3.42 -3.49
N TRP A 265 -16.44 2.95 -3.79
CA TRP A 265 -17.63 3.80 -3.72
C TRP A 265 -17.98 4.27 -2.31
N LYS A 266 -17.72 3.46 -1.28
CA LYS A 266 -17.88 3.91 0.11
C LYS A 266 -16.90 5.04 0.44
N VAL A 267 -15.65 4.92 0.02
CA VAL A 267 -14.65 5.98 0.23
C VAL A 267 -15.06 7.26 -0.48
N ILE A 268 -15.54 7.17 -1.72
CA ILE A 268 -16.03 8.32 -2.49
C ILE A 268 -17.25 8.94 -1.81
N GLY A 269 -18.22 8.13 -1.38
CA GLY A 269 -19.39 8.62 -0.65
C GLY A 269 -19.01 9.37 0.64
N TRP A 270 -18.06 8.84 1.41
CA TRP A 270 -17.51 9.53 2.58
C TRP A 270 -16.74 10.79 2.22
N ALA A 271 -15.96 10.78 1.14
CA ALA A 271 -15.23 11.96 0.66
C ALA A 271 -16.18 13.07 0.23
N MET A 272 -17.27 12.74 -0.48
CA MET A 272 -18.32 13.68 -0.85
C MET A 272 -19.01 14.24 0.39
N LEU A 273 -19.44 13.37 1.31
CA LEU A 273 -20.10 13.80 2.55
C LEU A 273 -19.20 14.74 3.38
N LEU A 274 -17.97 14.31 3.67
CA LEU A 274 -17.02 15.10 4.46
C LEU A 274 -16.61 16.38 3.71
N GLY A 275 -16.51 16.34 2.39
CA GLY A 275 -16.22 17.50 1.55
C GLY A 275 -17.36 18.52 1.59
N THR A 276 -18.61 18.08 1.49
CA THR A 276 -19.80 18.95 1.64
C THR A 276 -19.86 19.56 3.03
N LEU A 277 -19.62 18.78 4.08
CA LEU A 277 -19.57 19.29 5.46
C LEU A 277 -18.45 20.31 5.65
N PHE A 278 -17.26 20.03 5.11
CA PHE A 278 -16.14 20.96 5.16
C PHE A 278 -16.42 22.25 4.38
N PHE A 279 -17.02 22.17 3.20
CA PHE A 279 -17.45 23.34 2.43
C PHE A 279 -18.49 24.18 3.20
N ALA A 280 -19.51 23.54 3.78
CA ALA A 280 -20.51 24.22 4.60
C ALA A 280 -19.88 24.91 5.82
N TYR A 281 -18.91 24.25 6.47
CA TYR A 281 -18.12 24.84 7.54
C TYR A 281 -17.35 26.09 7.07
N LEU A 282 -16.67 26.05 5.91
CA LEU A 282 -15.95 27.21 5.38
C LEU A 282 -16.89 28.38 5.09
N VAL A 283 -18.06 28.11 4.51
CA VAL A 283 -19.08 29.15 4.27
C VAL A 283 -19.57 29.75 5.59
N LEU A 284 -19.81 28.94 6.62
CA LEU A 284 -20.20 29.42 7.94
C LEU A 284 -19.10 30.29 8.59
N CYS A 285 -17.84 29.89 8.48
CA CYS A 285 -16.71 30.69 8.95
C CYS A 285 -16.61 32.03 8.20
N ALA A 286 -16.79 32.03 6.88
CA ALA A 286 -16.78 33.26 6.08
C ALA A 286 -17.93 34.20 6.47
N LEU A 287 -19.15 33.67 6.66
CA LEU A 287 -20.31 34.42 7.15
C LEU A 287 -20.05 35.04 8.54
N LEU A 288 -19.48 34.26 9.46
CA LEU A 288 -19.16 34.72 10.81
C LEU A 288 -18.14 35.87 10.77
N VAL A 289 -17.06 35.71 10.01
CA VAL A 289 -16.02 36.75 9.90
C VAL A 289 -16.56 38.01 9.21
N ALA A 290 -17.33 37.88 8.12
CA ALA A 290 -17.97 39.01 7.45
C ALA A 290 -18.92 39.76 8.39
N SER A 291 -19.68 39.04 9.23
CA SER A 291 -20.60 39.65 10.20
C SER A 291 -19.87 40.48 11.26
N MET A 292 -18.64 40.10 11.64
CA MET A 292 -17.81 40.85 12.59
C MET A 292 -17.21 42.11 11.95
N ASP A 293 -16.98 42.09 10.64
CA ASP A 293 -16.48 43.23 9.85
C ASP A 293 -17.60 44.21 9.45
N GLY A 294 -18.87 43.86 9.69
CA GLY A 294 -20.03 44.68 9.34
C GLY A 294 -20.28 44.78 7.82
N SER A 295 -19.56 44.00 7.02
CA SER A 295 -19.67 43.98 5.56
C SER A 295 -20.68 42.91 5.10
N SER A 296 -21.35 43.17 3.97
CA SER A 296 -22.14 42.12 3.32
C SER A 296 -21.22 41.02 2.81
N ILE A 297 -21.68 39.76 2.78
CA ILE A 297 -20.81 38.64 2.36
C ILE A 297 -20.26 38.80 0.94
N GLU A 298 -21.04 39.39 0.04
CA GLU A 298 -20.61 39.65 -1.33
C GLU A 298 -19.50 40.71 -1.38
N THR A 299 -19.62 41.77 -0.58
CA THR A 299 -18.60 42.82 -0.45
C THR A 299 -17.34 42.26 0.20
N PHE A 300 -17.49 41.46 1.26
CA PHE A 300 -16.39 40.83 1.98
C PHE A 300 -15.51 40.00 1.02
N PHE A 301 -16.12 39.11 0.22
CA PHE A 301 -15.38 38.27 -0.74
C PHE A 301 -14.60 39.05 -1.81
N LYS A 302 -15.04 40.27 -2.14
CA LYS A 302 -14.37 41.14 -3.13
C LYS A 302 -13.26 42.01 -2.52
N THR A 303 -13.11 42.02 -1.20
CA THR A 303 -12.17 42.90 -0.50
C THR A 303 -10.83 42.21 -0.30
N GLU A 304 -9.72 42.96 -0.33
CA GLU A 304 -8.41 42.42 0.09
C GLU A 304 -8.42 41.86 1.52
N ALA A 305 -9.32 42.37 2.36
CA ALA A 305 -9.56 41.93 3.73
C ALA A 305 -9.92 40.44 3.80
N PHE A 306 -10.65 39.89 2.81
CA PHE A 306 -10.96 38.46 2.75
C PHE A 306 -9.69 37.63 2.53
N ALA A 307 -8.87 38.00 1.54
CA ALA A 307 -7.65 37.26 1.19
C ALA A 307 -6.60 37.29 2.31
N LYS A 308 -6.58 38.35 3.12
CA LYS A 308 -5.63 38.55 4.23
C LYS A 308 -6.23 38.28 5.62
N SER A 309 -7.46 37.75 5.70
CA SER A 309 -8.15 37.54 6.97
C SER A 309 -7.48 36.42 7.79
N ILE A 310 -6.71 36.81 8.81
CA ILE A 310 -6.06 35.88 9.75
C ILE A 310 -7.10 34.97 10.45
N PRO A 311 -8.25 35.47 10.94
CA PRO A 311 -9.28 34.62 11.53
C PRO A 311 -9.81 33.56 10.56
N LEU A 312 -10.08 33.94 9.30
CA LEU A 312 -10.60 33.01 8.30
C LEU A 312 -9.57 31.95 7.93
N ILE A 313 -8.30 32.33 7.74
CA ILE A 313 -7.20 31.39 7.46
C ILE A 313 -7.05 30.39 8.61
N THR A 314 -7.13 30.88 9.86
CA THR A 314 -7.02 30.03 11.06
C THR A 314 -8.18 29.04 11.13
N LEU A 315 -9.42 29.52 10.97
CA LEU A 315 -10.62 28.66 10.98
C LEU A 315 -10.61 27.65 9.84
N ALA A 316 -10.23 28.07 8.63
CA ALA A 316 -10.08 27.18 7.48
C ALA A 316 -9.02 26.10 7.74
N GLY A 317 -7.89 26.48 8.35
CA GLY A 317 -6.85 25.54 8.77
C GLY A 317 -7.37 24.48 9.75
N VAL A 318 -8.13 24.88 10.77
CA VAL A 318 -8.75 23.94 11.73
C VAL A 318 -9.72 22.99 11.03
N GLY A 319 -10.60 23.52 10.16
CA GLY A 319 -11.53 22.70 9.40
C GLY A 319 -10.83 21.72 8.45
N TYR A 320 -9.76 22.17 7.80
CA TYR A 320 -8.95 21.35 6.91
C TYR A 320 -8.28 20.19 7.67
N LEU A 321 -7.71 20.47 8.84
CA LEU A 321 -7.13 19.42 9.70
C LEU A 321 -8.17 18.39 10.12
N ALA A 322 -9.38 18.83 10.50
CA ALA A 322 -10.48 17.92 10.85
C ALA A 322 -10.92 17.07 9.64
N PHE A 323 -11.04 17.68 8.45
CA PHE A 323 -11.37 16.98 7.20
C PHE A 323 -10.32 15.93 6.83
N VAL A 324 -9.03 16.29 6.85
CA VAL A 324 -7.92 15.37 6.54
C VAL A 324 -7.87 14.22 7.54
N LEU A 325 -8.07 14.50 8.83
CA LEU A 325 -8.08 13.48 9.88
C LEU A 325 -9.24 12.50 9.68
N ALA A 326 -10.45 13.00 9.38
CA ALA A 326 -11.60 12.16 9.09
C ALA A 326 -11.39 11.31 7.82
N MET A 327 -10.86 11.91 6.75
CA MET A 327 -10.53 11.20 5.51
C MET A 327 -9.48 10.12 5.72
N ASN A 328 -8.46 10.38 6.52
CA ASN A 328 -7.44 9.41 6.86
C ASN A 328 -8.04 8.17 7.56
N VAL A 329 -8.95 8.38 8.51
CA VAL A 329 -9.69 7.29 9.18
C VAL A 329 -10.52 6.49 8.18
N VAL A 330 -11.26 7.15 7.28
CA VAL A 330 -12.05 6.51 6.22
C VAL A 330 -11.16 5.63 5.34
N MET A 331 -10.02 6.15 4.87
CA MET A 331 -9.07 5.43 4.03
C MET A 331 -8.54 4.17 4.72
N ARG A 332 -8.14 4.27 6.00
CA ARG A 332 -7.64 3.13 6.79
C ARG A 332 -8.72 2.08 7.03
N VAL A 333 -9.97 2.47 7.26
CA VAL A 333 -11.06 1.51 7.48
C VAL A 333 -11.41 0.77 6.18
N TYR A 334 -11.61 1.48 5.07
CA TYR A 334 -12.14 0.86 3.85
C TYR A 334 -11.06 0.31 2.91
N LEU A 335 -9.97 1.06 2.68
CA LEU A 335 -8.93 0.67 1.73
C LEU A 335 -7.77 -0.10 2.35
N MET A 336 -7.71 -0.19 3.68
CA MET A 336 -6.71 -1.01 4.36
C MET A 336 -7.36 -2.19 5.05
N ARG A 337 -8.19 -1.98 6.09
CA ARG A 337 -8.83 -3.11 6.79
C ARG A 337 -9.82 -3.86 5.91
N ASP A 338 -10.86 -3.21 5.39
CA ASP A 338 -11.90 -3.92 4.65
C ASP A 338 -11.36 -4.50 3.33
N LEU A 339 -10.35 -3.87 2.72
CA LEU A 339 -9.58 -4.45 1.62
C LEU A 339 -8.87 -5.74 2.08
N TRP A 340 -8.11 -5.68 3.17
CA TRP A 340 -7.41 -6.84 3.75
C TRP A 340 -8.36 -8.01 4.00
N VAL A 341 -9.52 -7.75 4.63
CA VAL A 341 -10.54 -8.76 4.89
C VAL A 341 -11.03 -9.41 3.58
N ARG A 342 -11.29 -8.62 2.53
CA ARG A 342 -11.71 -9.17 1.23
C ARG A 342 -10.61 -10.00 0.57
N VAL A 343 -9.37 -9.55 0.65
CA VAL A 343 -8.21 -10.31 0.16
C VAL A 343 -8.11 -11.65 0.88
N LEU A 344 -8.10 -11.67 2.21
CA LEU A 344 -8.01 -12.90 3.01
C LEU A 344 -9.17 -13.85 2.74
N SER A 345 -10.42 -13.35 2.77
CA SER A 345 -11.61 -14.19 2.52
C SER A 345 -11.66 -14.83 1.13
N SER A 346 -10.93 -14.26 0.17
CA SER A 346 -10.80 -14.82 -1.18
C SER A 346 -9.65 -15.81 -1.32
N THR A 347 -8.74 -15.85 -0.33
CA THR A 347 -7.48 -16.60 -0.38
C THR A 347 -7.67 -18.01 0.15
N ILE A 348 -7.16 -18.96 -0.62
CA ILE A 348 -7.14 -20.38 -0.31
C ILE A 348 -5.68 -20.83 -0.32
N VAL A 349 -5.27 -21.56 0.71
CA VAL A 349 -3.94 -22.15 0.82
C VAL A 349 -4.03 -23.64 0.54
N HIS A 350 -3.15 -24.14 -0.32
CA HIS A 350 -3.02 -25.56 -0.63
C HIS A 350 -1.66 -26.09 -0.16
N ASN A 351 -1.62 -27.38 0.20
CA ASN A 351 -0.44 -28.09 0.69
C ASN A 351 0.23 -27.38 1.89
N ILE A 352 -0.56 -26.89 2.84
CA ILE A 352 -0.01 -26.17 4.01
C ILE A 352 0.91 -27.07 4.84
N GLU A 353 0.74 -28.39 4.80
CA GLU A 353 1.58 -29.32 5.56
C GLU A 353 3.05 -29.22 5.18
N ALA A 354 3.36 -28.75 3.96
CA ALA A 354 4.74 -28.47 3.56
C ALA A 354 5.40 -27.38 4.41
N ALA A 355 4.62 -26.52 5.08
CA ALA A 355 5.08 -25.51 6.00
C ALA A 355 5.18 -25.98 7.47
N ALA A 356 4.79 -27.22 7.79
CA ALA A 356 4.85 -27.74 9.16
C ALA A 356 6.29 -28.11 9.60
N ASN A 357 7.10 -28.65 8.68
CA ASN A 357 8.45 -29.13 8.97
C ASN A 357 9.52 -28.18 8.40
N VAL A 358 9.46 -26.90 8.79
CA VAL A 358 10.34 -25.84 8.27
C VAL A 358 11.39 -25.48 9.30
N THR A 359 12.65 -25.43 8.88
CA THR A 359 13.75 -25.04 9.77
C THR A 359 13.86 -23.52 9.82
N ALA A 360 13.91 -22.95 11.03
CA ALA A 360 14.14 -21.52 11.17
C ALA A 360 15.51 -21.11 10.59
N ARG A 361 15.51 -20.12 9.70
CA ARG A 361 16.70 -19.51 9.09
C ARG A 361 16.49 -18.02 8.83
N GLY A 362 17.59 -17.32 8.54
CA GLY A 362 17.57 -15.93 8.07
C GLY A 362 17.95 -14.88 9.12
N GLU A 363 18.65 -13.84 8.67
CA GLU A 363 19.07 -12.71 9.50
C GLU A 363 18.01 -11.59 9.56
N LEU A 364 18.02 -10.83 10.66
CA LEU A 364 17.16 -9.67 10.80
C LEU A 364 17.61 -8.53 9.88
N ALA A 365 16.66 -7.94 9.17
CA ALA A 365 16.94 -6.75 8.38
C ALA A 365 16.85 -5.48 9.23
N ASN A 366 17.70 -4.51 8.94
CA ASN A 366 17.61 -3.17 9.52
C ASN A 366 16.38 -2.42 8.94
N ALA A 367 15.72 -1.63 9.77
CA ALA A 367 14.54 -0.82 9.46
C ALA A 367 14.79 0.41 8.57
N LEU A 368 16.06 0.71 8.25
CA LEU A 368 16.44 1.74 7.26
C LEU A 368 15.56 1.71 5.99
N GLY A 369 15.27 0.51 5.49
CA GLY A 369 14.43 0.34 4.31
C GLY A 369 13.02 0.87 4.45
N GLU A 370 12.40 0.55 5.56
CA GLU A 370 11.04 0.98 5.88
C GLU A 370 10.99 2.49 6.06
N GLY A 371 11.98 3.05 6.76
CA GLY A 371 12.12 4.49 6.93
C GLY A 371 12.38 5.27 5.63
N PHE A 372 13.16 4.71 4.70
CA PHE A 372 13.33 5.29 3.35
C PHE A 372 12.01 5.31 2.58
N ALA A 373 11.25 4.22 2.63
CA ALA A 373 10.00 4.13 1.88
C ALA A 373 8.92 5.07 2.44
N ASP A 374 8.94 5.24 3.75
CA ASP A 374 8.03 6.09 4.50
C ASP A 374 8.40 7.58 4.37
N GLY A 375 9.70 7.93 4.28
CA GLY A 375 10.14 9.29 3.98
C GLY A 375 9.84 9.76 2.55
N LEU A 376 9.56 8.84 1.63
CA LEU A 376 9.18 9.11 0.24
C LEU A 376 7.69 8.91 -0.03
N ASP A 377 6.90 8.52 0.98
CA ASP A 377 5.49 8.08 0.84
C ASP A 377 5.28 7.01 -0.25
N VAL A 378 6.28 6.14 -0.45
CA VAL A 378 6.22 5.02 -1.43
C VAL A 378 5.97 3.67 -0.75
N ALA A 379 5.85 3.66 0.58
CA ALA A 379 5.53 2.47 1.34
C ALA A 379 4.06 2.08 1.14
N GLY A 380 3.80 1.22 0.14
CA GLY A 380 2.57 0.42 0.13
C GLY A 380 2.52 -0.48 1.37
N PHE A 381 1.33 -0.65 1.95
CA PHE A 381 1.09 -1.59 3.05
C PHE A 381 1.35 -3.03 2.60
#